data_AF-A0A947FD17-F1
#
_entry.id   AF-A0A947FD17-F1
#
_cell.length_a   1.000
_cell.length_b   1.000
_cell.length_c   1.000
_cell.angle_alpha   90.00
_cell.angle_beta   90.00
_cell.angle_gamma   90.00
#
_symmetry.space_group_name_H-M   'P 1'
#
loop_
_entity.id
_entity.type
_entity.pdbx_description
1 polymer ?
#
loop_
_entity_poly.entity_id
_entity_poly.type
_entity_poly.pdbx_seq_one_letter_code
_entity_poly.pdbx_strand_id
1 'polypeptide(L)'
;MATMSEYNQQQKEALLMVRQHLFGLPLSQLHKLKQRIRSYLGFREAVASFQKMHFADLCSEKCFTSHTSACCGREGIITFFADVVVNVLLSTQEEIDVLLDILDTDTGGLNCVYLNNTGCLWRAKPIVCEMFLCEHAKNLVLDNNKALKSQWETFRQRERRYTWPTRPVLFDELEDCFIEAGFDSPLMYLHRSPGLLRLKARHGLDRKQSSNG
;
A
#
# COMPACT_ATOMS: atom_id res chain seq x y z
N MET A 1 5.60 25.17 -17.15
CA MET A 1 4.72 24.29 -16.35
C MET A 1 5.50 23.02 -16.13
N ALA A 2 5.78 22.65 -14.88
CA ALA A 2 6.42 21.37 -14.59
C ALA A 2 5.48 20.24 -15.05
N THR A 3 5.99 19.32 -15.84
CA THR A 3 5.23 18.14 -16.29
C THR A 3 5.12 17.19 -15.10
N MET A 4 3.90 16.84 -14.70
CA MET A 4 3.67 15.87 -13.63
C MET A 4 4.33 14.53 -13.98
N SER A 5 4.99 13.90 -13.01
CA SER A 5 5.67 12.62 -13.22
C SER A 5 4.66 11.51 -13.56
N GLU A 6 5.08 10.51 -14.33
CA GLU A 6 4.25 9.34 -14.62
C GLU A 6 3.79 8.64 -13.33
N TYR A 7 4.68 8.55 -12.35
CA TYR A 7 4.33 8.03 -11.02
C TYR A 7 3.19 8.83 -10.38
N ASN A 8 3.31 10.15 -10.30
CA ASN A 8 2.27 10.99 -9.69
C ASN A 8 0.93 10.88 -10.46
N GLN A 9 0.98 10.87 -11.79
CA GLN A 9 -0.20 10.68 -12.64
C GLN A 9 -0.91 9.37 -12.32
N GLN A 10 -0.18 8.24 -12.30
CA GLN A 10 -0.75 6.93 -12.02
C GLN A 10 -1.34 6.84 -10.61
N GLN A 11 -0.67 7.41 -9.60
CA GLN A 11 -1.19 7.45 -8.24
C GLN A 11 -2.46 8.30 -8.14
N LYS A 12 -2.47 9.48 -8.79
CA LYS A 12 -3.61 10.40 -8.78
C LYS A 12 -4.82 9.79 -9.46
N GLU A 13 -4.63 9.17 -10.63
CA GLU A 13 -5.69 8.45 -11.34
C GLU A 13 -6.30 7.35 -10.49
N ALA A 14 -5.48 6.50 -9.86
CA ALA A 14 -5.98 5.46 -8.97
C ALA A 14 -6.77 6.04 -7.80
N LEU A 15 -6.29 7.12 -7.18
CA LEU A 15 -6.98 7.76 -6.05
C LEU A 15 -8.34 8.33 -6.47
N LEU A 16 -8.42 8.96 -7.64
CA LEU A 16 -9.67 9.47 -8.20
C LEU A 16 -10.66 8.34 -8.54
N MET A 17 -10.19 7.25 -9.17
CA MET A 17 -11.03 6.08 -9.45
C MET A 17 -11.60 5.47 -8.17
N VAL A 18 -10.75 5.29 -7.16
CA VAL A 18 -11.16 4.73 -5.86
C VAL A 18 -12.18 5.64 -5.17
N ARG A 19 -11.88 6.93 -5.10
CA ARG A 19 -12.79 7.94 -4.54
C ARG A 19 -14.15 7.92 -5.24
N GLN A 20 -14.15 8.01 -6.58
CA GLN A 20 -15.38 8.05 -7.37
C GLN A 20 -16.25 6.81 -7.11
N HIS A 21 -15.66 5.61 -7.18
CA HIS A 21 -16.42 4.38 -7.01
C HIS A 21 -16.99 4.27 -5.59
N LEU A 22 -16.14 4.42 -4.56
CA LEU A 22 -16.56 4.21 -3.18
C LEU A 22 -17.65 5.18 -2.73
N PHE A 23 -17.68 6.41 -3.25
CA PHE A 23 -18.73 7.37 -2.90
C PHE A 23 -20.06 7.09 -3.57
N GLY A 24 -20.02 6.45 -4.75
CA GLY A 24 -21.22 5.98 -5.42
C GLY A 24 -21.81 4.72 -4.77
N LEU A 25 -21.10 4.06 -3.86
CA LEU A 25 -21.56 2.82 -3.25
C LEU A 25 -22.59 3.06 -2.14
N PRO A 26 -23.63 2.22 -2.04
CA PRO A 26 -24.51 2.18 -0.87
C PRO A 26 -23.73 1.91 0.42
N LEU A 27 -24.19 2.47 1.54
CA LEU A 27 -23.58 2.29 2.86
C LEU A 27 -23.40 0.81 3.24
N SER A 28 -24.31 -0.07 2.81
CA SER A 28 -24.21 -1.51 3.06
C SER A 28 -23.03 -2.17 2.34
N GLN A 29 -22.70 -1.72 1.13
CA GLN A 29 -21.55 -2.20 0.38
C GLN A 29 -20.24 -1.65 0.94
N LEU A 30 -20.21 -0.36 1.30
CA LEU A 30 -19.09 0.23 2.04
C LEU A 30 -18.81 -0.50 3.35
N HIS A 31 -19.86 -0.84 4.11
CA HIS A 31 -19.71 -1.64 5.32
C HIS A 31 -19.11 -3.02 5.04
N LYS A 32 -19.55 -3.70 3.98
CA LYS A 32 -18.98 -4.99 3.57
C LYS A 32 -17.49 -4.87 3.23
N LEU A 33 -17.08 -3.84 2.49
CA LEU A 33 -15.65 -3.59 2.19
C LEU A 33 -14.85 -3.33 3.47
N LYS A 34 -15.37 -2.50 4.38
CA LYS A 34 -14.74 -2.25 5.69
C LYS A 34 -14.59 -3.52 6.53
N GLN A 35 -15.60 -4.40 6.51
CA GLN A 35 -15.51 -5.70 7.20
C GLN A 35 -14.45 -6.61 6.57
N ARG A 36 -14.35 -6.66 5.23
CA ARG A 36 -13.33 -7.47 4.52
C ARG A 36 -11.91 -7.06 4.89
N ILE A 37 -11.64 -5.77 5.04
CA ILE A 37 -10.28 -5.29 5.36
C ILE A 37 -9.94 -5.41 6.86
N ARG A 38 -10.88 -5.76 7.74
CA ARG A 38 -10.68 -5.72 9.20
C ARG A 38 -9.49 -6.55 9.68
N SER A 39 -9.34 -7.78 9.19
CA SER A 39 -8.21 -8.65 9.56
C SER A 39 -6.87 -8.10 9.07
N TYR A 40 -6.88 -7.44 7.91
CA TYR A 40 -5.70 -6.75 7.38
C TYR A 40 -5.34 -5.55 8.26
N LEU A 41 -6.31 -4.74 8.68
CA LEU A 41 -6.06 -3.63 9.60
C LEU A 41 -5.48 -4.09 10.94
N GLY A 42 -6.00 -5.17 11.52
CA GLY A 42 -5.43 -5.75 12.74
C GLY A 42 -3.99 -6.28 12.56
N PHE A 43 -3.64 -6.74 11.35
CA PHE A 43 -2.25 -7.02 11.00
C PHE A 43 -1.40 -5.75 10.91
N ARG A 44 -1.90 -4.70 10.24
CA ARG A 44 -1.20 -3.42 10.10
C ARG A 44 -0.92 -2.77 11.45
N GLU A 45 -1.89 -2.78 12.35
CA GLU A 45 -1.74 -2.26 13.72
C GLU A 45 -0.68 -3.03 14.51
N ALA A 46 -0.64 -4.36 14.39
CA ALA A 46 0.38 -5.18 15.04
C ALA A 46 1.79 -4.87 14.54
N VAL A 47 1.96 -4.66 13.22
CA VAL A 47 3.25 -4.27 12.63
C VAL A 47 3.66 -2.87 13.10
N ALA A 48 2.74 -1.91 13.04
CA ALA A 48 3.00 -0.53 13.47
C ALA A 48 3.37 -0.46 14.96
N SER A 49 2.71 -1.27 15.80
CA SER A 49 3.02 -1.37 17.23
C SER A 49 4.41 -1.96 17.47
N PHE A 50 4.78 -3.02 16.76
CA PHE A 50 6.11 -3.62 16.81
C PHE A 50 7.19 -2.63 16.39
N GLN A 51 6.97 -1.90 15.30
CA GLN A 51 7.92 -0.88 14.84
C GLN A 51 8.04 0.28 15.82
N LYS A 52 6.92 0.79 16.34
CA LYS A 52 6.94 1.83 17.35
C LYS A 52 7.68 1.39 18.61
N MET A 53 7.54 0.13 19.02
CA MET A 53 8.18 -0.38 20.23
C MET A 53 9.69 -0.60 20.09
N HIS A 54 10.15 -1.08 18.93
CA HIS A 54 11.54 -1.54 18.79
C HIS A 54 12.40 -0.67 17.87
N PHE A 55 11.78 0.21 17.07
CA PHE A 55 12.46 0.98 16.04
C PHE A 55 12.22 2.48 16.14
N ALA A 56 11.36 2.99 17.04
CA ALA A 56 11.04 4.42 17.10
C ALA A 56 12.27 5.32 17.31
N ASP A 57 13.21 4.91 18.17
CA ASP A 57 14.42 5.69 18.45
C ASP A 57 15.38 5.71 17.25
N LEU A 58 15.36 4.65 16.45
CA LEU A 58 16.24 4.50 15.29
C LEU A 58 15.65 5.14 14.03
N CYS A 59 14.39 4.82 13.76
CA CYS A 59 13.55 5.39 12.72
C CYS A 59 12.89 6.67 13.27
N SER A 60 13.72 7.60 13.75
CA SER A 60 13.25 8.87 14.31
C SER A 60 12.71 9.80 13.24
N GLU A 61 11.92 10.78 13.67
CA GLU A 61 11.43 11.88 12.82
C GLU A 61 12.58 12.55 12.05
N LYS A 62 13.76 12.70 12.67
CA LYS A 62 14.96 13.22 12.00
C LYS A 62 15.36 12.44 10.75
N CYS A 63 15.17 11.12 10.70
CA CYS A 63 15.46 10.30 9.51
C CYS A 63 14.48 10.57 8.36
N PHE A 64 13.25 10.96 8.71
CA PHE A 64 12.21 11.38 7.77
C PHE A 64 12.38 12.85 7.34
N THR A 65 12.71 13.76 8.27
CA THR A 65 12.91 15.20 8.01
C THR A 65 14.22 15.50 7.29
N SER A 66 15.29 14.75 7.55
CA SER A 66 16.58 14.95 6.87
C SER A 66 16.61 14.38 5.46
N HIS A 67 15.56 13.68 5.03
CA HIS A 67 15.48 12.97 3.75
C HIS A 67 16.64 11.99 3.48
N THR A 68 17.40 11.62 4.53
CA THR A 68 18.54 10.69 4.43
C THR A 68 18.14 9.23 4.60
N SER A 69 16.89 8.96 4.98
CA SER A 69 16.38 7.60 5.12
C SER A 69 16.32 6.88 3.76
N ALA A 70 17.05 5.77 3.66
CA ALA A 70 16.89 4.81 2.55
C ALA A 70 15.44 4.30 2.41
N CYS A 71 14.65 4.38 3.49
CA CYS A 71 13.23 3.99 3.53
C CYS A 71 12.32 4.93 2.73
N CYS A 72 12.66 6.21 2.65
CA CYS A 72 11.89 7.20 1.90
C CYS A 72 12.55 7.55 0.57
N GLY A 73 13.79 7.11 0.35
CA GLY A 73 14.78 7.51 -0.67
C GLY A 73 14.52 7.16 -2.14
N ARG A 74 13.32 6.74 -2.54
CA ARG A 74 13.07 6.36 -3.94
C ARG A 74 11.74 6.89 -4.45
N GLU A 75 11.80 7.69 -5.51
CA GLU A 75 10.79 7.68 -6.55
C GLU A 75 10.53 6.20 -6.94
N GLY A 76 9.28 5.73 -6.83
CA GLY A 76 8.92 4.36 -7.20
C GLY A 76 8.75 3.36 -6.05
N ILE A 77 8.26 3.80 -4.88
CA ILE A 77 7.59 2.86 -3.98
C ILE A 77 6.41 2.26 -4.74
N ILE A 78 6.41 0.94 -4.90
CA ILE A 78 5.27 0.23 -5.48
C ILE A 78 4.09 0.39 -4.52
N THR A 79 3.10 1.16 -4.96
CA THR A 79 1.79 1.25 -4.29
C THR A 79 0.82 0.34 -5.02
N PHE A 80 0.29 -0.67 -4.34
CA PHE A 80 -0.76 -1.50 -4.92
C PHE A 80 -2.07 -0.71 -4.99
N PHE A 81 -2.90 -0.99 -5.99
CA PHE A 81 -4.24 -0.42 -6.06
C PHE A 81 -5.04 -0.69 -4.77
N ALA A 82 -4.90 -1.89 -4.20
CA ALA A 82 -5.50 -2.25 -2.93
C ALA A 82 -5.04 -1.37 -1.74
N ASP A 83 -3.80 -0.86 -1.74
CA ASP A 83 -3.36 0.10 -0.72
C ASP A 83 -4.18 1.40 -0.83
N VAL A 84 -4.40 1.90 -2.05
CA VAL A 84 -5.24 3.09 -2.32
C VAL A 84 -6.66 2.87 -1.82
N VAL A 85 -7.25 1.71 -2.13
CA VAL A 85 -8.61 1.33 -1.66
C VAL A 85 -8.69 1.35 -0.13
N VAL A 86 -7.75 0.73 0.55
CA VAL A 86 -7.72 0.71 2.02
C VAL A 86 -7.57 2.12 2.58
N ASN A 87 -6.67 2.94 2.01
CA ASN A 87 -6.45 4.30 2.48
C ASN A 87 -7.72 5.15 2.35
N VAL A 88 -8.39 5.14 1.18
CA VAL A 88 -9.63 5.89 0.96
C VAL A 88 -10.77 5.42 1.87
N LEU A 89 -10.87 4.11 2.17
CA LEU A 89 -11.88 3.60 3.11
C LEU A 89 -11.69 4.11 4.55
N LEU A 90 -10.45 4.49 4.91
CA LEU A 90 -10.08 4.95 6.25
C LEU A 90 -10.01 6.47 6.38
N SER A 91 -9.84 7.18 5.27
CA SER A 91 -9.63 8.62 5.25
C SER A 91 -10.92 9.42 5.16
N THR A 92 -10.86 10.68 5.60
CA THR A 92 -11.91 11.67 5.32
C THR A 92 -11.76 12.25 3.91
N GLN A 93 -12.75 13.03 3.48
CA GLN A 93 -12.72 13.74 2.19
C GLN A 93 -11.50 14.66 2.09
N GLU A 94 -11.30 15.43 3.15
CA GLU A 94 -10.28 16.47 3.25
C GLU A 94 -8.88 15.83 3.24
N GLU A 95 -8.70 14.68 3.90
CA GLU A 95 -7.44 13.93 3.83
C GLU A 95 -7.15 13.42 2.42
N ILE A 96 -8.17 13.01 1.65
CA ILE A 96 -8.01 12.59 0.25
C ILE A 96 -7.74 13.79 -0.66
N ASP A 97 -8.39 14.92 -0.45
CA ASP A 97 -8.13 16.15 -1.21
C ASP A 97 -6.68 16.61 -1.03
N VAL A 98 -6.14 16.56 0.19
CA VAL A 98 -4.71 16.86 0.46
C VAL A 98 -3.77 15.91 -0.31
N LEU A 99 -4.11 14.63 -0.43
CA LEU A 99 -3.33 13.67 -1.21
C LEU A 99 -3.40 13.94 -2.72
N LEU A 100 -4.52 14.44 -3.23
CA LEU A 100 -4.66 14.81 -4.64
C LEU A 100 -3.84 16.08 -4.94
N ASP A 101 -3.92 17.08 -4.07
CA ASP A 101 -3.22 18.35 -4.22
C ASP A 101 -1.70 18.13 -4.23
N ILE A 102 -1.16 17.31 -3.33
CA ILE A 102 0.29 17.08 -3.27
C ILE A 102 0.80 16.32 -4.51
N LEU A 103 -0.04 15.49 -5.14
CA LEU A 103 0.33 14.79 -6.38
C LEU A 103 0.43 15.73 -7.58
N ASP A 104 -0.29 16.86 -7.57
CA ASP A 104 -0.16 17.92 -8.58
C ASP A 104 1.08 18.79 -8.38
N THR A 105 1.70 18.74 -7.21
CA THR A 105 2.92 19.50 -6.94
C THR A 105 4.16 18.78 -7.47
N ASP A 106 5.03 19.53 -8.13
CA ASP A 106 6.39 19.09 -8.41
C ASP A 106 7.15 19.10 -7.07
N THR A 107 7.48 17.90 -6.59
CA THR A 107 8.17 17.75 -5.30
C THR A 107 9.66 18.06 -5.38
N GLY A 108 10.16 18.52 -6.53
CA GLY A 108 11.52 19.06 -6.66
C GLY A 108 12.63 18.07 -6.31
N GLY A 109 12.37 16.77 -6.47
CA GLY A 109 13.30 15.70 -6.13
C GLY A 109 13.26 15.22 -4.68
N LEU A 110 12.21 15.55 -3.91
CA LEU A 110 11.96 14.89 -2.61
C LEU A 110 11.63 13.41 -2.82
N ASN A 111 12.20 12.56 -1.98
CA ASN A 111 12.18 11.12 -2.22
C ASN A 111 10.78 10.46 -2.10
N CYS A 112 9.84 11.04 -1.34
CA CYS A 112 8.46 10.56 -1.21
C CYS A 112 7.47 11.72 -1.16
N VAL A 113 6.57 11.79 -2.16
CA VAL A 113 5.57 12.86 -2.31
C VAL A 113 4.54 12.92 -1.19
N TYR A 114 4.40 11.84 -0.41
CA TYR A 114 3.42 11.74 0.67
C TYR A 114 3.98 12.04 2.06
N LEU A 115 5.23 12.47 2.17
CA LEU A 115 5.88 12.74 3.44
C LEU A 115 5.99 14.25 3.67
N ASN A 116 5.50 14.73 4.80
CA ASN A 116 5.66 16.12 5.24
C ASN A 116 6.21 16.19 6.68
N ASN A 117 6.30 17.40 7.22
CA ASN A 117 6.81 17.65 8.58
C ASN A 117 5.95 17.03 9.70
N THR A 118 4.73 16.61 9.41
CA THR A 118 3.84 15.92 10.37
C THR A 118 3.83 14.40 10.18
N GLY A 119 4.58 13.88 9.20
CA GLY A 119 4.67 12.47 8.88
C GLY A 119 4.06 12.12 7.52
N CYS A 120 3.66 10.86 7.37
CA CYS A 120 3.06 10.37 6.13
C CYS A 120 1.60 10.81 6.04
N LEU A 121 1.22 11.37 4.89
CA LEU A 121 -0.15 11.81 4.57
C LEU A 121 -1.14 10.64 4.42
N TRP A 122 -0.66 9.42 4.22
CA TRP A 122 -1.52 8.24 4.15
C TRP A 122 -1.98 7.86 5.55
N ARG A 123 -3.30 7.69 5.71
CA ARG A 123 -3.89 7.14 6.94
C ARG A 123 -3.43 5.70 7.19
N ALA A 124 -3.29 4.92 6.12
CA ALA A 124 -2.64 3.62 6.15
C ALA A 124 -1.59 3.56 5.05
N LYS A 125 -0.30 3.66 5.42
CA LYS A 125 0.83 3.66 4.48
C LYS A 125 0.74 2.49 3.48
N PRO A 126 1.30 2.59 2.25
CA PRO A 126 1.43 1.42 1.39
C PRO A 126 2.10 0.26 2.13
N ILE A 127 1.65 -0.98 1.89
CA ILE A 127 2.17 -2.15 2.61
C ILE A 127 3.68 -2.31 2.44
N VAL A 128 4.21 -1.94 1.28
CA VAL A 128 5.65 -1.97 1.00
C VAL A 128 6.40 -1.02 1.94
N CYS A 129 5.87 0.18 2.20
CA CYS A 129 6.45 1.12 3.17
C CYS A 129 6.41 0.55 4.59
N GLU A 130 5.24 0.02 4.99
CA GLU A 130 5.06 -0.52 6.34
C GLU A 130 5.97 -1.72 6.57
N MET A 131 6.16 -2.59 5.58
CA MET A 131 6.96 -3.80 5.74
C MET A 131 8.45 -3.58 5.41
N PHE A 132 8.89 -2.33 5.32
CA PHE A 132 10.27 -1.98 5.05
C PHE A 132 11.05 -1.69 6.34
N LEU A 133 12.23 -2.28 6.45
CA LEU A 133 13.27 -1.90 7.41
C LEU A 133 14.57 -1.73 6.63
N CYS A 134 15.29 -0.64 6.84
CA CYS A 134 16.61 -0.46 6.22
C CYS A 134 17.63 -1.43 6.83
N GLU A 135 18.72 -1.71 6.11
CA GLU A 135 19.78 -2.61 6.58
C GLU A 135 20.36 -2.17 7.93
N HIS A 136 20.55 -0.86 8.13
CA HIS A 136 20.99 -0.32 9.42
C HIS A 136 20.06 -0.71 10.57
N ALA A 137 18.73 -0.64 10.34
CA ALA A 137 17.73 -1.02 11.33
C ALA A 137 17.69 -2.52 11.61
N LYS A 138 17.81 -3.34 10.56
CA LYS A 138 17.90 -4.79 10.72
C LYS A 138 19.12 -5.17 11.54
N ASN A 139 20.29 -4.59 11.24
CA ASN A 139 21.54 -4.96 11.90
C ASN A 139 21.54 -4.57 13.38
N LEU A 140 21.02 -3.39 13.72
CA LEU A 140 21.02 -2.93 15.11
C LEU A 140 19.97 -3.64 15.98
N VAL A 141 18.78 -3.90 15.44
CA VAL A 141 17.64 -4.38 16.25
C VAL A 141 17.41 -5.88 16.10
N LEU A 142 17.59 -6.45 14.90
CA LEU A 142 17.22 -7.84 14.62
C LEU A 142 18.41 -8.82 14.70
N ASP A 143 19.59 -8.44 14.21
CA ASP A 143 20.71 -9.41 14.10
C ASP A 143 21.16 -9.96 15.44
N ASN A 144 21.11 -9.14 16.49
CA ASN A 144 21.48 -9.54 17.85
C ASN A 144 20.29 -10.05 18.68
N ASN A 145 19.06 -10.10 18.12
CA ASN A 145 17.86 -10.53 18.84
C ASN A 145 17.03 -11.52 18.01
N LYS A 146 17.27 -12.81 18.25
CA LYS A 146 16.57 -13.91 17.56
C LYS A 146 15.05 -13.87 17.74
N ALA A 147 14.56 -13.43 18.89
CA ALA A 147 13.12 -13.37 19.16
C ALA A 147 12.45 -12.28 18.30
N LEU A 148 13.02 -11.08 18.25
CA LEU A 148 12.52 -9.99 17.39
C LEU A 148 12.63 -10.33 15.92
N LYS A 149 13.72 -10.99 15.51
CA LYS A 149 13.89 -11.48 14.13
C LYS A 149 12.80 -12.48 13.75
N SER A 150 12.52 -13.46 14.61
CA SER A 150 11.45 -14.45 14.38
C SER A 150 10.06 -13.80 14.34
N GLN A 151 9.82 -12.80 15.19
CA GLN A 151 8.58 -12.03 15.16
C GLN A 151 8.43 -11.24 13.86
N TRP A 152 9.50 -10.60 13.38
CA TRP A 152 9.52 -9.90 12.10
C TRP A 152 9.26 -10.85 10.91
N GLU A 153 9.89 -12.02 10.90
CA GLU A 153 9.64 -13.06 9.89
C GLU A 153 8.18 -13.54 9.92
N THR A 154 7.57 -13.62 11.09
CA THR A 154 6.14 -13.93 11.24
C THR A 154 5.28 -12.84 10.58
N PHE A 155 5.61 -11.56 10.74
CA PHE A 155 4.91 -10.48 10.04
C PHE A 155 5.09 -10.57 8.52
N ARG A 156 6.29 -10.89 8.02
CA ARG A 156 6.55 -11.10 6.59
C ARG A 156 5.74 -12.28 6.01
N GLN A 157 5.57 -13.35 6.78
CA GLN A 157 4.70 -14.46 6.37
C GLN A 157 3.21 -14.07 6.41
N ARG A 158 2.81 -13.22 7.36
CA ARG A 158 1.44 -12.68 7.45
C ARG A 158 1.13 -11.72 6.30
N GLU A 159 2.06 -10.86 5.92
CA GLU A 159 1.97 -9.96 4.76
C GLU A 159 1.60 -10.73 3.49
N ARG A 160 2.32 -11.83 3.21
CA ARG A 160 2.06 -12.69 2.04
C ARG A 160 0.64 -13.23 1.96
N ARG A 161 -0.07 -13.32 3.10
CA ARG A 161 -1.47 -13.75 3.11
C ARG A 161 -2.42 -12.73 2.46
N TYR A 162 -1.97 -11.50 2.30
CA TYR A 162 -2.74 -10.39 1.72
C TYR A 162 -2.25 -9.99 0.33
N THR A 163 -0.96 -10.23 0.03
CA THR A 163 -0.31 -9.70 -1.18
C THR A 163 0.26 -10.76 -2.14
N TRP A 164 0.38 -12.03 -1.71
CA TRP A 164 1.04 -13.07 -2.49
C TRP A 164 0.03 -14.07 -3.09
N PRO A 165 -0.28 -13.99 -4.39
CA PRO A 165 -1.41 -14.71 -5.00
C PRO A 165 -1.05 -16.15 -5.38
N THR A 166 -0.58 -16.90 -4.39
CA THR A 166 -0.46 -18.38 -4.44
C THR A 166 -1.72 -19.06 -3.90
N ARG A 167 -2.68 -18.24 -3.47
CA ARG A 167 -4.04 -18.53 -3.01
C ARG A 167 -4.87 -17.24 -3.14
N PRO A 168 -6.20 -17.27 -2.93
CA PRO A 168 -6.97 -16.04 -2.81
C PRO A 168 -6.39 -15.13 -1.72
N VAL A 169 -6.20 -13.86 -2.07
CA VAL A 169 -5.65 -12.83 -1.17
C VAL A 169 -6.45 -11.54 -1.28
N LEU A 170 -6.49 -10.79 -0.18
CA LEU A 170 -7.28 -9.57 -0.09
C LEU A 170 -6.96 -8.54 -1.18
N PHE A 171 -5.68 -8.36 -1.54
CA PHE A 171 -5.32 -7.36 -2.55
C PHE A 171 -5.90 -7.71 -3.92
N ASP A 172 -6.00 -9.00 -4.21
CA ASP A 172 -6.61 -9.51 -5.43
C ASP A 172 -8.12 -9.23 -5.43
N GLU A 173 -8.80 -9.60 -4.35
CA GLU A 173 -10.24 -9.40 -4.18
C GLU A 173 -10.66 -7.92 -4.21
N LEU A 174 -9.80 -7.02 -3.71
CA LEU A 174 -10.05 -5.58 -3.77
C LEU A 174 -9.89 -5.04 -5.19
N GLU A 175 -8.91 -5.52 -5.95
CA GLU A 175 -8.80 -5.18 -7.38
C GLU A 175 -10.00 -5.73 -8.17
N ASP A 176 -10.41 -6.98 -7.91
CA ASP A 176 -11.58 -7.62 -8.54
C ASP A 176 -12.83 -6.74 -8.47
N CYS A 177 -13.13 -6.18 -7.28
CA CYS A 177 -14.30 -5.34 -7.05
C CYS A 177 -14.35 -4.12 -7.98
N PHE A 178 -13.20 -3.54 -8.31
CA PHE A 178 -13.09 -2.36 -9.17
C PHE A 178 -13.08 -2.74 -10.64
N ILE A 179 -12.43 -3.86 -10.99
CA ILE A 179 -12.47 -4.41 -12.35
C ILE A 179 -13.91 -4.77 -12.73
N GLU A 180 -14.67 -5.40 -11.84
CA GLU A 180 -16.09 -5.73 -12.05
C GLU A 180 -16.96 -4.48 -12.23
N ALA A 181 -16.56 -3.35 -11.63
CA ALA A 181 -17.20 -2.05 -11.82
C ALA A 181 -16.71 -1.29 -13.07
N GLY A 182 -15.84 -1.89 -13.89
CA GLY A 182 -15.34 -1.33 -15.14
C GLY A 182 -14.15 -0.38 -14.99
N PHE A 183 -13.51 -0.31 -13.82
CA PHE A 183 -12.31 0.48 -13.63
C PHE A 183 -11.06 -0.26 -14.07
N ASP A 184 -10.07 0.52 -14.48
CA ASP A 184 -8.80 0.00 -14.91
C ASP A 184 -7.64 0.91 -14.48
N SER A 185 -6.67 0.35 -13.75
CA SER A 185 -5.53 1.11 -13.23
C SER A 185 -4.23 0.32 -13.41
N PRO A 186 -3.11 0.97 -13.81
CA PRO A 186 -1.81 0.32 -13.88
C PRO A 186 -1.31 -0.18 -12.51
N LEU A 187 -1.86 0.30 -11.40
CA LEU A 187 -1.53 -0.15 -10.04
C LEU A 187 -2.22 -1.47 -9.66
N MET A 188 -3.10 -2.02 -10.50
CA MET A 188 -3.75 -3.31 -10.30
C MET A 188 -2.79 -4.46 -10.61
N TYR A 189 -1.68 -4.53 -9.86
CA TYR A 189 -0.59 -5.43 -10.16
C TYR A 189 -1.00 -6.90 -10.05
N LEU A 190 -1.96 -7.26 -9.19
CA LEU A 190 -2.42 -8.65 -9.08
C LEU A 190 -3.12 -9.10 -10.37
N HIS A 191 -3.64 -8.16 -11.16
CA HIS A 191 -4.30 -8.42 -12.45
C HIS A 191 -3.48 -8.03 -13.68
N ARG A 192 -2.42 -7.24 -13.53
CA ARG A 192 -1.64 -6.69 -14.65
C ARG A 192 -0.18 -7.13 -14.67
N SER A 193 0.42 -7.43 -13.52
CA SER A 193 1.85 -7.79 -13.47
C SER A 193 2.06 -9.17 -14.10
N PRO A 194 2.85 -9.29 -15.19
CA PRO A 194 3.11 -10.58 -15.82
C PRO A 194 3.73 -11.60 -14.86
N GLY A 195 4.50 -11.13 -13.88
CA GLY A 195 5.08 -11.98 -12.85
C GLY A 195 4.02 -12.57 -11.91
N LEU A 196 3.08 -11.75 -11.44
CA LEU A 196 2.02 -12.19 -10.53
C LEU A 196 0.96 -13.04 -11.24
N LEU A 197 0.66 -12.73 -12.50
CA LEU A 197 -0.21 -13.56 -13.34
C LEU A 197 0.39 -14.96 -13.57
N ARG A 198 1.69 -15.04 -13.93
CA ARG A 198 2.36 -16.35 -14.05
C ARG A 198 2.40 -17.12 -12.73
N LEU A 199 2.48 -16.42 -11.60
CA LEU A 199 2.43 -17.04 -10.29
C LEU A 199 1.05 -17.64 -10.02
N LYS A 200 -0.03 -16.87 -10.25
CA LYS A 200 -1.41 -17.37 -10.14
C LYS A 200 -1.65 -18.60 -10.99
N ALA A 201 -1.17 -18.60 -12.23
CA ALA A 201 -1.31 -19.71 -13.16
C ALA A 201 -0.74 -21.02 -12.62
N ARG A 202 0.48 -20.95 -12.06
CA ARG A 202 1.14 -22.10 -11.45
C ARG A 202 0.39 -22.68 -10.25
N HIS A 203 -0.48 -21.88 -9.64
CA HIS A 203 -1.29 -22.26 -8.48
C HIS A 203 -2.77 -22.48 -8.83
N GLY A 204 -3.14 -22.49 -10.11
CA GLY A 204 -4.52 -22.74 -10.56
C GLY A 204 -5.50 -21.61 -10.24
N LEU A 205 -5.01 -20.38 -10.10
CA LEU A 205 -5.79 -19.19 -9.75
C LEU A 205 -6.01 -18.25 -10.93
N ASP A 206 -5.76 -18.72 -12.14
CA ASP A 206 -6.09 -17.94 -13.33
C ASP A 206 -7.59 -17.71 -13.36
N ARG A 207 -7.98 -16.43 -13.49
CA ARG A 207 -9.34 -16.09 -13.93
C ARG A 207 -9.52 -16.83 -15.25
N LYS A 208 -10.30 -17.92 -15.26
CA LYS A 208 -10.84 -18.46 -16.51
C LYS A 208 -11.44 -17.26 -17.22
N GLN A 209 -10.93 -16.94 -18.41
CA GLN A 209 -11.62 -16.02 -19.28
C GLN A 209 -13.03 -16.56 -19.43
N SER A 210 -14.01 -15.85 -18.87
CA SER A 210 -15.40 -15.99 -19.29
C SER A 210 -15.47 -15.43 -20.71
N SER A 211 -15.00 -16.22 -21.67
CA SER A 211 -15.23 -16.02 -23.09
C SER A 211 -16.43 -16.88 -23.50
N ASN A 212 -17.44 -16.17 -24.00
CA ASN A 212 -18.54 -16.59 -24.86
C ASN A 212 -19.77 -17.29 -24.22
N GLY A 213 -20.86 -16.53 -24.24
CA GLY A 213 -22.26 -16.91 -24.11
C GLY A 213 -23.12 -15.66 -24.27
#